data_AF-A0A1Y1SGA3-F1
#
_entry.id   AF-A0A1Y1SGA3-F1
#
_cell.length_a   1.000
_cell.length_b   1.000
_cell.length_c   1.000
_cell.angle_alpha   90.00
_cell.angle_beta   90.00
_cell.angle_gamma   90.00
#
_symmetry.space_group_name_H-M   'P 1'
#
loop_
_entity.id
_entity.type
_entity.pdbx_description
1 polymer ?
#
loop_
_entity_poly.entity_id
_entity_poly.type
_entity_poly.pdbx_seq_one_letter_code
_entity_poly.pdbx_strand_id
1 'polypeptide(L)'
;MSSLSDTLNDQCRNAEILLDVLERESVAVIRGDIDALQQIGAEKEACCERIGNLQNSWPSPLLSAQARRWADTQGPEVAQAWASLMGCLRQCRRKNDANGLLIAERQNVIAQKLAPRPAPVYGAQGQAGTMTDSTWNASV
;
A
#
# COMPACT_ATOMS: atom_id res chain seq x y z
N MET A 1 21.95 -21.65 -19.01
CA MET A 1 21.18 -21.91 -17.78
C MET A 1 21.54 -20.81 -16.81
N SER A 2 20.64 -19.86 -16.56
CA SER A 2 20.86 -18.79 -15.58
C SER A 2 21.03 -19.42 -14.21
N SER A 3 22.00 -18.95 -13.43
CA SER A 3 22.21 -19.48 -12.08
C SER A 3 21.06 -19.02 -11.17
N LEU A 4 20.82 -19.75 -10.08
CA LEU A 4 19.80 -19.37 -9.11
C LEU A 4 20.06 -17.97 -8.51
N SER A 5 21.33 -17.59 -8.32
CA SER A 5 21.70 -16.26 -7.87
C SER A 5 21.33 -15.18 -8.89
N ASP A 6 21.47 -15.45 -10.20
CA ASP A 6 21.03 -14.52 -11.25
C ASP A 6 19.52 -14.28 -11.19
N THR A 7 18.72 -15.34 -11.07
CA THR A 7 17.27 -15.23 -10.93
C THR A 7 16.86 -14.44 -9.68
N LEU A 8 17.55 -14.65 -8.55
CA LEU A 8 17.31 -13.91 -7.30
C LEU A 8 17.72 -12.43 -7.42
N ASN A 9 18.80 -12.14 -8.14
CA ASN A 9 19.24 -10.77 -8.40
C ASN A 9 18.29 -10.03 -9.34
N ASP A 10 17.81 -10.69 -10.39
CA ASP A 10 16.79 -10.15 -11.28
C ASP A 10 15.48 -9.89 -10.53
N GLN A 11 15.13 -10.77 -9.58
CA GLN A 11 14.02 -10.54 -8.66
C GLN A 11 14.24 -9.34 -7.74
N CYS A 12 15.46 -9.15 -7.23
CA CYS A 12 15.80 -8.00 -6.41
C CYS A 12 15.64 -6.70 -7.19
N ARG A 13 16.11 -6.64 -8.44
CA ARG A 13 15.94 -5.48 -9.33
C ARG A 13 14.47 -5.18 -9.61
N ASN A 14 13.65 -6.21 -9.87
CA ASN A 14 12.21 -6.01 -10.05
C ASN A 14 11.53 -5.49 -8.78
N ALA A 15 11.97 -5.95 -7.60
CA ALA A 15 11.47 -5.43 -6.32
C ALA A 15 11.91 -3.97 -6.08
N GLU A 16 13.10 -3.57 -6.50
CA GLU A 16 13.56 -2.18 -6.45
C GLU A 16 12.74 -1.28 -7.38
N ILE A 17 12.41 -1.74 -8.59
CA ILE A 17 11.51 -1.03 -9.50
C ILE A 17 10.12 -0.87 -8.87
N LEU A 18 9.60 -1.91 -8.22
CA LEU A 18 8.34 -1.83 -7.49
C LEU A 18 8.41 -0.80 -6.34
N LEU A 19 9.54 -0.70 -5.64
CA LEU A 19 9.72 0.29 -4.58
C LEU A 19 9.66 1.72 -5.13
N ASP A 20 10.29 1.98 -6.28
CA ASP A 20 10.22 3.27 -6.97
C ASP A 20 8.78 3.61 -7.42
N VAL A 21 8.05 2.63 -7.98
CA VAL A 21 6.63 2.80 -8.33
C VAL A 21 5.80 3.17 -7.09
N LEU A 22 6.05 2.52 -5.95
CA LEU A 22 5.37 2.81 -4.69
C LEU A 22 5.74 4.19 -4.12
N GLU A 23 6.96 4.70 -4.35
CA GLU A 23 7.33 6.07 -3.99
C GLU A 23 6.60 7.10 -4.85
N ARG A 24 6.53 6.85 -6.17
CA ARG A 24 5.74 7.68 -7.10
C ARG A 24 4.26 7.66 -6.73
N GLU A 25 3.72 6.53 -6.28
CA GLU A 25 2.35 6.40 -5.76
C GLU A 25 2.14 7.35 -4.56
N SER A 26 3.07 7.37 -3.59
CA SER A 26 2.98 8.27 -2.44
C SER A 26 2.87 9.74 -2.87
N VAL A 27 3.69 10.15 -3.83
CA VAL A 27 3.72 11.53 -4.34
C VAL A 27 2.43 11.87 -5.09
N ALA A 28 1.95 10.97 -5.94
CA ALA A 28 0.71 11.16 -6.69
C ALA A 28 -0.52 11.26 -5.75
N VAL A 29 -0.59 10.42 -4.71
CA VAL A 29 -1.64 10.50 -3.66
C VAL A 29 -1.59 11.83 -2.93
N ILE A 30 -0.40 12.32 -2.59
CA ILE A 30 -0.25 13.61 -1.89
C ILE A 30 -0.69 14.78 -2.78
N ARG A 31 -0.35 14.73 -4.07
CA ARG A 31 -0.70 15.75 -5.08
C ARG A 31 -2.14 15.67 -5.57
N GLY A 32 -2.81 14.53 -5.37
CA GLY A 32 -4.16 14.29 -5.88
C GLY A 32 -4.21 14.08 -7.40
N ASP A 33 -3.13 13.58 -7.99
CA ASP A 33 -3.03 13.35 -9.44
C ASP A 33 -3.64 11.98 -9.80
N ILE A 34 -4.91 12.01 -10.23
CA ILE A 34 -5.69 10.79 -10.51
C ILE A 34 -5.15 10.05 -11.74
N ASP A 35 -4.73 10.79 -12.77
CA ASP A 35 -4.20 10.19 -14.01
C ASP A 35 -2.87 9.48 -13.73
N ALA A 36 -1.99 10.11 -12.94
CA ALA A 36 -0.76 9.47 -12.49
C ALA A 36 -1.04 8.23 -11.63
N LEU A 37 -2.04 8.25 -10.75
CA LEU A 37 -2.40 7.09 -9.93
C LEU A 37 -2.89 5.91 -10.78
N GLN A 38 -3.64 6.16 -11.86
CA GLN A 38 -4.10 5.11 -12.75
C GLN A 38 -2.93 4.45 -13.51
N GLN A 39 -1.99 5.26 -14.00
CA GLN A 39 -0.78 4.75 -14.66
C GLN A 39 0.11 3.97 -13.69
N ILE A 40 0.30 4.48 -12.47
CA ILE A 40 1.06 3.82 -11.40
C ILE A 40 0.40 2.49 -11.00
N GLY A 41 -0.94 2.43 -10.99
CA GLY A 41 -1.68 1.20 -10.74
C GLY A 41 -1.34 0.10 -11.75
N ALA A 42 -1.34 0.42 -13.04
CA ALA A 42 -0.96 -0.51 -14.10
C ALA A 42 0.51 -0.95 -14.01
N GLU A 43 1.43 -0.01 -13.71
CA GLU A 43 2.86 -0.32 -13.52
C GLU A 43 3.09 -1.25 -12.32
N LYS A 44 2.34 -1.05 -11.22
CA LYS A 44 2.39 -1.88 -10.01
C LYS A 44 1.89 -3.29 -10.28
N GLU A 45 0.79 -3.43 -11.02
CA GLU A 45 0.25 -4.74 -11.42
C GLU A 45 1.23 -5.51 -12.30
N ALA A 46 1.81 -4.85 -13.32
CA ALA A 46 2.84 -5.45 -14.16
C ALA A 46 4.09 -5.87 -13.36
N CYS A 47 4.51 -5.10 -12.36
CA CYS A 47 5.61 -5.47 -11.48
C CYS A 47 5.26 -6.67 -10.59
N CYS A 48 4.06 -6.70 -10.02
CA CYS A 48 3.57 -7.81 -9.22
C CYS A 48 3.49 -9.11 -10.05
N GLU A 49 3.01 -9.04 -11.28
CA GLU A 49 3.00 -10.20 -12.20
C GLU A 49 4.42 -10.69 -12.51
N ARG A 50 5.37 -9.80 -12.76
CA ARG A 50 6.77 -10.18 -13.01
C ARG A 50 7.40 -10.86 -11.79
N ILE A 51 7.14 -10.34 -10.58
CA ILE A 51 7.61 -10.95 -9.33
C ILE A 51 6.95 -12.32 -9.13
N GLY A 52 5.63 -12.44 -9.33
CA GLY A 52 4.89 -13.69 -9.20
C GLY A 52 5.34 -14.77 -10.20
N ASN A 53 5.54 -14.39 -11.46
CA ASN A 53 6.00 -15.30 -12.50
C ASN A 53 7.39 -15.86 -12.21
N LEU A 54 8.28 -15.05 -11.65
CA LEU A 54 9.62 -15.46 -11.26
C LEU A 54 9.62 -16.24 -9.94
N GLN A 55 8.63 -16.05 -9.06
CA GLN A 55 8.39 -16.93 -7.90
C GLN A 55 8.11 -18.37 -8.32
N ASN A 56 7.43 -18.59 -9.44
CA ASN A 56 7.17 -19.94 -9.97
C ASN A 56 8.45 -20.67 -10.39
N SER A 57 9.54 -19.94 -10.62
CA SER A 57 10.86 -20.52 -10.94
C SER A 57 11.66 -20.89 -9.68
N TRP A 58 11.13 -20.63 -8.48
CA TRP A 58 11.86 -20.91 -7.26
C TRP A 58 11.88 -22.41 -6.92
N PRO A 59 13.03 -22.91 -6.45
CA PRO A 59 13.09 -24.21 -5.79
C PRO A 59 12.04 -24.31 -4.67
N SER A 60 11.34 -25.43 -4.58
CA SER A 60 10.36 -25.68 -3.51
C SER A 60 10.87 -25.37 -2.08
N PRO A 61 12.14 -25.64 -1.72
CA PRO A 61 12.68 -25.26 -0.41
C PRO A 61 12.62 -23.76 -0.10
N LEU A 62 12.71 -22.88 -1.10
CA LEU A 62 12.61 -21.42 -0.93
C LEU A 62 11.19 -20.93 -0.63
N LEU A 63 10.17 -21.75 -0.91
CA LEU A 63 8.77 -21.44 -0.59
C LEU A 63 8.41 -21.87 0.85
N SER A 64 9.31 -22.55 1.54
CA SER A 64 9.09 -23.05 2.90
C SER A 64 9.64 -22.10 3.96
N ALA A 65 9.22 -22.26 5.21
CA ALA A 65 9.82 -21.56 6.36
C ALA A 65 11.33 -21.85 6.54
N GLN A 66 11.85 -22.89 5.87
CA GLN A 66 13.26 -23.28 5.91
C GLN A 66 14.08 -22.64 4.77
N ALA A 67 13.47 -21.76 3.95
CA ALA A 67 14.13 -21.09 2.82
C ALA A 67 15.48 -20.47 3.18
N ARG A 68 15.56 -19.80 4.34
CA ARG A 68 16.81 -19.19 4.79
C ARG A 68 17.91 -20.22 5.06
N ARG A 69 17.59 -21.28 5.81
CA ARG A 69 18.54 -22.36 6.10
C ARG A 69 19.00 -23.06 4.84
N TRP A 70 18.08 -23.27 3.89
CA TRP A 70 18.42 -23.85 2.60
C TRP A 70 19.31 -22.91 1.76
N ALA A 71 19.02 -21.61 1.71
CA ALA A 71 19.87 -20.65 1.01
C ALA A 71 21.29 -20.61 1.60
N ASP A 72 21.41 -20.70 2.93
CA ASP A 72 22.69 -20.76 3.63
C ASP A 72 23.50 -22.03 3.27
N THR A 73 22.86 -23.14 2.85
CA THR A 73 23.57 -24.36 2.39
C THR A 73 23.98 -24.35 0.93
N GLN A 74 23.42 -23.47 0.09
CA GLN A 74 23.79 -23.36 -1.33
C GLN A 74 25.07 -22.54 -1.56
N GLY A 75 25.48 -21.73 -0.58
CA GLY A 75 26.68 -20.91 -0.64
C GLY A 75 26.42 -19.43 -0.33
N PRO A 76 27.48 -18.64 -0.10
CA PRO A 76 27.37 -17.26 0.38
C PRO A 76 26.67 -16.33 -0.63
N GLU A 77 26.84 -16.54 -1.93
CA GLU A 77 26.22 -15.70 -2.97
C GLU A 77 24.69 -15.85 -2.99
N VAL A 78 24.19 -17.08 -2.93
CA VAL A 78 22.74 -17.37 -2.91
C VAL A 78 22.11 -16.88 -1.61
N ALA A 79 22.78 -17.10 -0.47
CA ALA A 79 22.34 -16.61 0.82
C ALA A 79 22.23 -15.07 0.85
N GLN A 80 23.21 -14.37 0.27
CA GLN A 80 23.20 -12.92 0.16
C GLN A 80 22.10 -12.43 -0.79
N ALA A 81 21.97 -13.01 -1.98
CA ALA A 81 20.93 -12.64 -2.95
C ALA A 81 19.52 -12.84 -2.37
N TRP A 82 19.29 -13.94 -1.67
CA TRP A 82 18.03 -14.21 -0.97
C TRP A 82 17.75 -13.19 0.15
N ALA A 83 18.77 -12.86 0.95
CA ALA A 83 18.64 -11.87 2.01
C ALA A 83 18.30 -10.47 1.46
N SER A 84 18.96 -10.06 0.35
CA SER A 84 18.69 -8.80 -0.34
C SER A 84 17.26 -8.76 -0.88
N LEU A 85 16.82 -9.80 -1.59
CA LEU A 85 15.46 -9.90 -2.12
C LEU A 85 14.40 -9.80 -1.02
N MET A 86 14.54 -10.57 0.05
CA MET A 86 13.64 -10.50 1.21
C MET A 86 13.69 -9.15 1.91
N GLY A 87 14.83 -8.46 1.86
CA GLY A 87 14.97 -7.06 2.26
C GLY A 87 14.09 -6.14 1.43
N CYS A 88 14.22 -6.18 0.11
CA CYS A 88 13.45 -5.34 -0.83
C CYS A 88 11.94 -5.63 -0.75
N LEU A 89 11.53 -6.90 -0.70
CA LEU A 89 10.11 -7.26 -0.57
C LEU A 89 9.48 -6.74 0.72
N ARG A 90 10.23 -6.77 1.84
CA ARG A 90 9.76 -6.17 3.11
C ARG A 90 9.63 -4.66 3.02
N GLN A 91 10.55 -3.99 2.34
CA GLN A 91 10.46 -2.54 2.11
C GLN A 91 9.24 -2.20 1.23
N CYS A 92 9.03 -2.94 0.13
CA CYS A 92 7.85 -2.79 -0.72
C CYS A 92 6.56 -2.96 0.08
N ARG A 93 6.47 -3.99 0.92
CA ARG A 93 5.30 -4.21 1.77
C ARG A 93 5.05 -3.04 2.73
N ARG A 94 6.07 -2.59 3.47
CA ARG A 94 5.94 -1.46 4.39
C ARG A 94 5.48 -0.19 3.66
N LYS A 95 6.02 0.06 2.46
CA LYS A 95 5.66 1.22 1.66
C LYS A 95 4.23 1.13 1.13
N ASN A 96 3.82 -0.05 0.68
CA ASN A 96 2.43 -0.31 0.27
C ASN A 96 1.45 -0.12 1.43
N ASP A 97 1.79 -0.62 2.63
CA ASP A 97 0.98 -0.43 3.84
C ASP A 97 0.86 1.07 4.19
N ALA A 98 1.97 1.82 4.08
CA ALA A 98 1.97 3.26 4.29
C ALA A 98 1.13 4.02 3.24
N ASN A 99 1.21 3.64 1.96
CA ASN A 99 0.38 4.22 0.90
C ASN A 99 -1.11 3.91 1.14
N GLY A 100 -1.45 2.71 1.60
CA GLY A 100 -2.80 2.34 1.98
C GLY A 100 -3.36 3.21 3.10
N LEU A 101 -2.57 3.48 4.14
CA LEU A 101 -2.94 4.41 5.22
C LEU A 101 -3.13 5.85 4.71
N LEU A 102 -2.24 6.33 3.82
CA LEU A 102 -2.35 7.66 3.23
C LEU A 102 -3.64 7.81 2.39
N ILE A 103 -3.99 6.80 1.60
CA ILE A 103 -5.22 6.80 0.81
C ILE A 103 -6.45 6.78 1.73
N ALA A 104 -6.45 5.94 2.77
CA ALA A 104 -7.55 5.87 3.73
C ALA A 104 -7.77 7.21 4.47
N GLU A 105 -6.69 7.87 4.89
CA GLU A 105 -6.77 9.19 5.52
C GLU A 105 -7.33 10.25 4.57
N ARG A 106 -6.90 10.25 3.30
CA ARG A 106 -7.44 11.16 2.28
C ARG A 106 -8.93 10.94 2.05
N GLN A 107 -9.37 9.68 1.99
CA GLN A 107 -10.79 9.34 1.87
C GLN A 107 -11.59 9.83 3.09
N ASN A 108 -11.05 9.69 4.30
CA ASN A 108 -11.70 10.19 5.51
C ASN A 108 -11.85 11.72 5.51
N VAL A 109 -10.80 12.46 5.12
CA VAL A 109 -10.88 13.92 4.97
C VAL A 109 -11.91 14.33 3.92
N ILE A 110 -11.97 13.63 2.78
CA ILE A 110 -12.99 13.88 1.74
C ILE A 110 -14.39 13.60 2.30
N ALA A 111 -14.59 12.47 2.99
CA ALA A 111 -15.86 12.12 3.60
C ALA A 111 -16.32 13.14 4.64
N GLN A 112 -15.40 13.66 5.47
CA GLN A 112 -15.70 14.73 6.42
C GLN A 112 -16.05 16.06 5.72
N LYS A 113 -15.39 16.40 4.61
CA LYS A 113 -15.70 17.61 3.83
C LYS A 113 -17.02 17.50 3.07
N LEU A 114 -17.35 16.31 2.59
CA LEU A 114 -18.61 15.99 1.91
C LEU A 114 -19.72 15.63 2.89
N ALA A 115 -19.44 15.56 4.19
CA ALA A 115 -20.44 15.26 5.20
C ALA A 115 -21.56 16.29 5.10
N PRO A 116 -22.83 15.84 5.03
CA PRO A 116 -23.96 16.74 4.91
C PRO A 116 -23.94 17.70 6.09
N ARG A 117 -23.76 19.00 5.81
CA ARG A 117 -23.94 20.02 6.82
C ARG A 117 -25.39 19.96 7.29
N PRO A 118 -25.66 19.97 8.61
CA PRO A 118 -27.03 20.05 9.08
C PRO A 118 -27.69 21.25 8.42
N ALA A 119 -28.85 21.02 7.79
CA ALA A 119 -29.62 22.10 7.20
C ALA A 119 -29.90 23.14 8.29
N PRO A 120 -29.69 24.45 8.03
CA PRO A 120 -30.09 25.46 8.98
C PRO A 120 -31.60 25.31 9.22
N VAL A 121 -31.97 24.99 10.46
CA VAL A 121 -33.37 24.97 10.87
C VAL A 121 -33.80 26.43 10.97
N TYR A 122 -34.49 26.91 9.93
CA TYR A 122 -35.18 28.19 9.99
C TYR A 122 -36.46 28.02 10.80
N GLY A 123 -36.63 28.79 11.87
CA GLY A 123 -37.91 28.87 12.57
C GLY A 123 -39.01 29.46 11.67
N ALA A 124 -40.28 29.37 12.09
CA ALA A 124 -41.46 29.83 11.33
C ALA A 124 -41.44 31.31 10.90
N GLN A 125 -40.45 32.09 11.32
CA GLN A 125 -40.25 33.50 10.96
C GLN A 125 -38.88 33.80 10.31
N GLY A 126 -38.15 32.79 9.84
CA GLY A 126 -36.87 32.98 9.13
C GLY A 126 -35.68 33.38 10.01
N GLN A 127 -35.82 33.36 11.34
CA GLN A 127 -34.69 33.53 12.25
C GLN A 127 -33.91 32.22 12.38
N ALA A 128 -32.58 32.31 12.32
CA ALA A 128 -31.68 31.18 12.53
C ALA A 128 -31.85 30.66 13.97
N GLY A 129 -32.52 29.52 14.12
CA GLY A 129 -32.63 28.88 15.42
C GLY A 129 -31.29 28.27 15.78
N THR A 130 -30.53 28.89 16.68
CA THR A 130 -29.51 28.16 17.42
C THR A 130 -30.23 27.09 18.23
N MET A 131 -29.99 25.82 17.92
CA MET A 131 -30.36 24.70 18.78
C MET A 131 -29.62 24.91 20.10
N THR A 132 -30.23 25.66 21.02
CA THR A 132 -29.77 25.75 22.39
C THR A 132 -30.17 24.44 23.05
N ASP A 133 -29.17 23.59 23.17
CA ASP A 133 -29.16 22.46 24.07
C ASP A 133 -29.63 22.93 25.46
N SER A 134 -30.79 22.45 25.89
CA SER A 134 -31.34 22.67 27.23
C SER A 134 -32.32 21.54 27.51
N THR A 135 -31.77 20.50 28.13
CA THR A 135 -32.41 19.62 29.10
C THR A 135 -33.75 20.13 29.66
N TRP A 136 -34.76 19.25 29.74
CA TRP A 136 -35.50 18.89 30.97
C TRP A 136 -36.76 18.06 30.66
N ASN A 137 -36.68 16.76 31.01
CA ASN A 137 -37.58 16.04 31.93
C ASN A 137 -39.12 16.21 31.79
N ALA A 138 -39.83 15.09 31.56
CA ALA A 138 -41.04 14.74 32.31
C ALA A 138 -41.46 13.28 32.07
N SER A 139 -41.52 12.53 33.17
CA SER A 139 -42.12 11.21 33.37
C SER A 139 -43.55 11.07 32.85
N VAL A 140 -43.93 9.87 32.40
CA VAL A 140 -44.90 8.94 33.05
C VAL A 140 -44.57 7.51 32.62
#